data_AF-A0A7S1TNL9-F1
#
_entry.id   AF-A0A7S1TNL9-F1
#
_cell.length_a   1.000
_cell.length_b   1.000
_cell.length_c   1.000
_cell.angle_alpha   90.00
_cell.angle_beta   90.00
_cell.angle_gamma   90.00
#
_symmetry.space_group_name_H-M   'P 1'
#
loop_
_entity.id
_entity.type
_entity.pdbx_description
1 polymer ?
#
loop_
_entity_poly.entity_id
_entity_poly.type
_entity_poly.pdbx_seq_one_letter_code
_entity_poly.pdbx_strand_id
1 'polypeptide(L)'
;MFGDAPVSGGPRRAAEGTLSVMAAAPDRDYAAALPVLRALASAADDRSMRVGTAWGLGSALKSVNQCLAGIHIAAAAEALVFAQRSGLELDAVVRAIVPAAGNSWMFEDRAPRMLQALRAIANAEVNGGGDSDSTLVRTEMPEVKSALQIFVKDLKIVRDECHAQGAPSPLAECALTMFERARELGLAHSDDSSVIHAYARKEEQPVEVYDEPRHRLVFRN
;
A
#
# COMPACT_ATOMS: atom_id res chain seq x y z
N MET A 1 28.14 -0.08 -20.62
CA MET A 1 26.81 -0.48 -20.11
C MET A 1 26.21 0.76 -19.48
N PHE A 2 25.29 1.40 -20.19
CA PHE A 2 24.56 2.60 -19.77
C PHE A 2 23.08 2.23 -19.77
N GLY A 3 22.49 2.03 -18.58
CA GLY A 3 21.09 1.63 -18.42
C GLY A 3 20.73 1.43 -16.96
N ASP A 4 19.42 1.38 -16.68
CA ASP A 4 18.86 1.15 -15.36
C ASP A 4 17.81 0.04 -15.40
N ALA A 5 17.77 -0.82 -14.37
CA ALA A 5 16.87 -1.97 -14.30
C ALA A 5 16.39 -2.23 -12.87
N PRO A 6 15.64 -1.30 -12.24
CA PRO A 6 15.01 -1.55 -10.95
C PRO A 6 14.12 -2.78 -10.97
N VAL A 7 13.98 -3.40 -9.79
CA VAL A 7 13.25 -4.66 -9.61
C VAL A 7 12.19 -4.57 -8.51
N SER A 8 11.18 -5.45 -8.59
CA SER A 8 10.14 -5.63 -7.58
C SER A 8 9.87 -7.11 -7.33
N GLY A 9 9.61 -7.50 -6.07
CA GLY A 9 9.21 -8.87 -5.72
C GLY A 9 9.77 -9.41 -4.40
N GLY A 10 10.70 -8.69 -3.77
CA GLY A 10 11.29 -9.07 -2.48
C GLY A 10 12.24 -10.28 -2.55
N PRO A 11 12.80 -10.70 -1.40
CA PRO A 11 13.83 -11.74 -1.35
C PRO A 11 13.37 -13.09 -1.90
N ARG A 12 12.11 -13.47 -1.65
CA ARG A 12 11.54 -14.74 -2.14
C ARG A 12 11.53 -14.81 -3.67
N ARG A 13 10.97 -13.80 -4.34
CA ARG A 13 10.95 -13.77 -5.81
C ARG A 13 12.35 -13.58 -6.40
N ALA A 14 13.26 -12.91 -5.70
CA ALA A 14 14.66 -12.85 -6.11
C ALA A 14 15.32 -14.24 -6.12
N ALA A 15 15.11 -15.04 -5.07
CA ALA A 15 15.64 -16.39 -4.97
C ALA A 15 15.02 -17.35 -6.01
N GLU A 16 13.75 -17.16 -6.34
CA GLU A 16 13.02 -17.95 -7.35
C GLU A 16 13.29 -17.49 -8.79
N GLY A 17 14.01 -16.40 -9.01
CA GLY A 17 14.18 -15.82 -10.35
C GLY A 17 12.85 -15.34 -10.94
N THR A 18 11.95 -14.82 -10.11
CA THR A 18 10.60 -14.39 -10.52
C THR A 18 10.36 -12.90 -10.28
N LEU A 19 11.40 -12.07 -10.26
CA LEU A 19 11.26 -10.62 -10.06
C LEU A 19 10.51 -9.97 -11.22
N SER A 20 9.86 -8.85 -10.93
CA SER A 20 9.46 -7.91 -11.97
C SER A 20 10.64 -6.98 -12.23
N VAL A 21 11.15 -6.97 -13.46
CA VAL A 21 12.29 -6.17 -13.89
C VAL A 21 11.77 -5.03 -14.77
N MET A 22 12.24 -3.80 -14.55
CA MET A 22 11.84 -2.61 -15.30
C MET A 22 13.10 -2.00 -15.92
N ALA A 23 13.56 -2.55 -17.04
CA ALA A 23 14.84 -2.23 -17.66
C ALA A 23 14.72 -1.19 -18.78
N ALA A 24 15.63 -0.22 -18.78
CA ALA A 24 15.81 0.73 -19.86
C ALA A 24 17.30 0.86 -20.21
N ALA A 25 17.62 0.64 -21.49
CA ALA A 25 18.99 0.75 -22.01
C ALA A 25 18.97 0.83 -23.55
N PRO A 26 19.99 1.41 -24.20
CA PRO A 26 20.18 1.33 -25.65
C PRO A 26 20.21 -0.12 -26.12
N ASP A 27 19.81 -0.39 -27.38
CA ASP A 27 19.62 -1.75 -27.90
C ASP A 27 20.81 -2.68 -27.67
N ARG A 28 22.02 -2.19 -27.94
CA ARG A 28 23.26 -2.94 -27.74
C ARG A 28 23.44 -3.37 -26.28
N ASP A 29 23.24 -2.43 -25.35
CA ASP A 29 23.45 -2.66 -23.92
C ASP A 29 22.36 -3.55 -23.32
N TYR A 30 21.10 -3.35 -23.76
CA TYR A 30 20.00 -4.23 -23.38
C TYR A 30 20.22 -5.67 -23.86
N ALA A 31 20.61 -5.85 -25.13
CA ALA A 31 20.88 -7.18 -25.68
C ALA A 31 22.01 -7.90 -24.93
N ALA A 32 23.05 -7.16 -24.51
CA ALA A 32 24.14 -7.72 -23.70
C ALA A 32 23.69 -8.11 -22.27
N ALA A 33 22.79 -7.35 -21.65
CA ALA A 33 22.28 -7.63 -20.31
C ALA A 33 21.16 -8.68 -20.27
N LEU A 34 20.48 -8.91 -21.40
CA LEU A 34 19.27 -9.73 -21.48
C LEU A 34 19.39 -11.14 -20.87
N PRO A 35 20.49 -11.89 -21.04
CA PRO A 35 20.62 -13.21 -20.40
C PRO A 35 20.53 -13.13 -18.86
N VAL A 36 21.11 -12.09 -18.25
CA VAL A 36 21.07 -11.88 -16.80
C VAL A 36 19.68 -11.40 -16.37
N LEU A 37 19.09 -10.46 -17.11
CA LEU A 37 17.74 -9.97 -16.80
C LEU A 37 16.70 -11.11 -16.83
N ARG A 38 16.79 -12.02 -17.82
CA ARG A 38 15.92 -13.20 -17.92
C ARG A 38 16.13 -14.22 -16.79
N ALA A 39 17.34 -14.32 -16.25
CA ALA A 39 17.60 -15.21 -15.11
C ALA A 39 16.97 -14.68 -13.80
N LEU A 40 16.73 -13.37 -13.72
CA LEU A 40 16.16 -12.71 -12.54
C LEU A 40 14.65 -12.52 -12.63
N ALA A 41 14.12 -12.38 -13.85
CA ALA A 41 12.73 -12.05 -14.08
C ALA A 41 11.84 -13.28 -14.12
N SER A 42 10.58 -13.13 -13.68
CA SER A 42 9.53 -14.12 -13.98
C SER A 42 9.54 -14.46 -15.47
N ALA A 43 8.99 -15.61 -15.86
CA ALA A 43 8.84 -16.08 -17.24
C ALA A 43 7.93 -15.19 -18.12
N ALA A 44 8.16 -13.90 -18.07
CA ALA A 44 7.51 -12.83 -18.77
C ALA A 44 8.34 -12.53 -20.03
N ASP A 45 7.68 -12.07 -21.07
CA ASP A 45 8.35 -11.74 -22.32
C ASP A 45 9.26 -10.51 -22.16
N ASP A 46 10.23 -10.34 -23.06
CA ASP A 46 11.15 -9.21 -23.04
C ASP A 46 10.43 -7.85 -23.07
N ARG A 47 9.20 -7.81 -23.62
CA ARG A 47 8.38 -6.60 -23.73
C ARG A 47 7.86 -6.13 -22.38
N SER A 48 7.54 -7.04 -21.48
CA SER A 48 7.15 -6.71 -20.11
C SER A 48 8.31 -6.20 -19.26
N MET A 49 9.56 -6.56 -19.61
CA MET A 49 10.76 -6.13 -18.90
C MET A 49 11.35 -4.83 -19.44
N ARG A 50 11.30 -4.59 -20.76
CA ARG A 50 11.94 -3.43 -21.38
C ARG A 50 10.96 -2.26 -21.50
N VAL A 51 11.26 -1.18 -20.79
CA VAL A 51 10.37 -0.02 -20.67
C VAL A 51 10.79 1.15 -21.56
N GLY A 52 12.00 1.08 -22.13
CA GLY A 52 12.50 2.09 -23.05
C GLY A 52 13.98 1.91 -23.40
N THR A 53 14.50 2.85 -24.18
CA THR A 53 15.91 2.86 -24.62
C THR A 53 16.77 3.90 -23.91
N ALA A 54 16.14 4.89 -23.25
CA ALA A 54 16.82 5.96 -22.54
C ALA A 54 16.98 5.63 -21.05
N TRP A 55 18.10 6.08 -20.48
CA TRP A 55 18.37 5.97 -19.05
C TRP A 55 17.33 6.73 -18.21
N GLY A 56 17.01 6.18 -17.06
CA GLY A 56 16.06 6.75 -16.09
C GLY A 56 14.62 6.31 -16.31
N LEU A 57 14.27 5.74 -17.47
CA LEU A 57 12.90 5.27 -17.75
C LEU A 57 12.52 4.05 -16.89
N GLY A 58 13.48 3.17 -16.55
CA GLY A 58 13.27 2.06 -15.62
C GLY A 58 12.89 2.57 -14.24
N SER A 59 13.64 3.54 -13.75
CA SER A 59 13.44 4.21 -12.46
C SER A 59 12.13 4.99 -12.43
N ALA A 60 11.79 5.72 -13.50
CA ALA A 60 10.50 6.40 -13.62
C ALA A 60 9.31 5.41 -13.57
N LEU A 61 9.38 4.28 -14.28
CA LEU A 61 8.32 3.26 -14.19
C LEU A 61 8.25 2.66 -12.78
N LYS A 62 9.39 2.46 -12.12
CA LYS A 62 9.41 1.99 -10.74
C LYS A 62 8.70 2.97 -9.82
N SER A 63 8.89 4.27 -9.97
CA SER A 63 8.19 5.28 -9.19
C SER A 63 6.69 5.29 -9.48
N VAL A 64 6.26 5.13 -10.73
CA VAL A 64 4.83 4.92 -11.07
C VAL A 64 4.28 3.69 -10.35
N ASN A 65 5.00 2.58 -10.34
CA ASN A 65 4.61 1.37 -9.63
C ASN A 65 4.52 1.60 -8.10
N GLN A 66 5.50 2.29 -7.50
CA GLN A 66 5.48 2.58 -6.07
C GLN A 66 4.38 3.58 -5.68
N CYS A 67 4.04 4.52 -6.56
CA CYS A 67 2.91 5.43 -6.40
C CYS A 67 1.60 4.64 -6.29
N LEU A 68 1.31 3.79 -7.27
CA LEU A 68 0.12 2.93 -7.27
C LEU A 68 0.12 1.97 -6.08
N ALA A 69 1.27 1.35 -5.78
CA ALA A 69 1.40 0.44 -4.66
C ALA A 69 1.03 1.10 -3.33
N GLY A 70 1.61 2.27 -3.03
CA GLY A 70 1.32 2.99 -1.79
C GLY A 70 -0.12 3.46 -1.70
N ILE A 71 -0.68 3.99 -2.79
CA ILE A 71 -2.09 4.40 -2.87
C ILE A 71 -3.02 3.20 -2.61
N HIS A 72 -2.77 2.05 -3.25
CA HIS A 72 -3.63 0.89 -3.10
C HIS A 72 -3.57 0.27 -1.69
N ILE A 73 -2.41 0.27 -1.02
CA ILE A 73 -2.33 -0.19 0.38
C ILE A 73 -3.11 0.77 1.30
N ALA A 74 -2.94 2.09 1.12
CA ALA A 74 -3.68 3.09 1.89
C ALA A 74 -5.21 2.96 1.65
N ALA A 75 -5.63 2.81 0.40
CA ALA A 75 -7.02 2.58 0.02
C ALA A 75 -7.59 1.28 0.60
N ALA A 76 -6.80 0.20 0.63
CA ALA A 76 -7.20 -1.07 1.25
C ALA A 76 -7.44 -0.91 2.76
N ALA A 77 -6.55 -0.22 3.45
CA ALA A 77 -6.70 0.07 4.87
C ALA A 77 -7.96 0.91 5.15
N GLU A 78 -8.17 1.98 4.38
CA GLU A 78 -9.36 2.83 4.49
C GLU A 78 -10.65 2.04 4.25
N ALA A 79 -10.71 1.25 3.17
CA ALA A 79 -11.88 0.46 2.80
C ALA A 79 -12.23 -0.59 3.87
N LEU A 80 -11.22 -1.25 4.46
CA LEU A 80 -11.45 -2.23 5.53
C LEU A 80 -11.92 -1.58 6.83
N VAL A 81 -11.39 -0.42 7.20
CA VAL A 81 -11.89 0.32 8.38
C VAL A 81 -13.30 0.85 8.13
N PHE A 82 -13.60 1.35 6.94
CA PHE A 82 -14.95 1.75 6.55
C PHE A 82 -15.92 0.56 6.64
N ALA A 83 -15.57 -0.58 6.05
CA ALA A 83 -16.35 -1.80 6.13
C ALA A 83 -16.61 -2.25 7.58
N GLN A 84 -15.59 -2.21 8.43
CA GLN A 84 -15.71 -2.54 9.85
C GLN A 84 -16.72 -1.62 10.55
N ARG A 85 -16.64 -0.30 10.30
CA ARG A 85 -17.56 0.70 10.87
C ARG A 85 -18.98 0.57 10.32
N SER A 86 -19.13 0.08 9.09
CA SER A 86 -20.43 -0.27 8.50
C SER A 86 -21.01 -1.60 9.03
N GLY A 87 -20.31 -2.30 9.93
CA GLY A 87 -20.77 -3.57 10.50
C GLY A 87 -20.63 -4.77 9.56
N LEU A 88 -19.80 -4.66 8.52
CA LEU A 88 -19.54 -5.78 7.61
C LEU A 88 -18.54 -6.77 8.22
N GLU A 89 -18.77 -8.06 7.96
CA GLU A 89 -17.84 -9.14 8.26
C GLU A 89 -16.61 -9.01 7.33
N LEU A 90 -15.44 -8.72 7.87
CA LEU A 90 -14.27 -8.33 7.08
C LEU A 90 -13.73 -9.44 6.17
N ASP A 91 -13.75 -10.71 6.61
CA ASP A 91 -13.36 -11.82 5.77
C ASP A 91 -14.34 -11.97 4.58
N ALA A 92 -15.63 -11.68 4.75
CA ALA A 92 -16.62 -11.62 3.66
C ALA A 92 -16.32 -10.49 2.69
N VAL A 93 -15.92 -9.32 3.19
CA VAL A 93 -15.49 -8.20 2.34
C VAL A 93 -14.29 -8.60 1.49
N VAL A 94 -13.26 -9.23 2.07
CA VAL A 94 -12.11 -9.71 1.31
C VAL A 94 -12.54 -10.72 0.25
N ARG A 95 -13.36 -11.72 0.60
CA ARG A 95 -13.88 -12.70 -0.36
C ARG A 95 -14.68 -12.06 -1.51
N ALA A 96 -15.44 -11.01 -1.23
CA ALA A 96 -16.26 -10.33 -2.23
C ALA A 96 -15.47 -9.35 -3.12
N ILE A 97 -14.47 -8.66 -2.56
CA ILE A 97 -13.71 -7.64 -3.28
C ILE A 97 -12.62 -8.24 -4.17
N VAL A 98 -11.94 -9.31 -3.75
CA VAL A 98 -10.85 -9.94 -4.54
C VAL A 98 -11.23 -10.25 -6.00
N PRO A 99 -12.41 -10.85 -6.30
CA PRO A 99 -12.81 -11.06 -7.70
C PRO A 99 -13.47 -9.84 -8.36
N ALA A 100 -13.72 -8.75 -7.64
CA ALA A 100 -14.42 -7.57 -8.13
C ALA A 100 -13.48 -6.53 -8.73
N ALA A 101 -14.04 -5.59 -9.51
CA ALA A 101 -13.29 -4.49 -10.14
C ALA A 101 -12.60 -3.55 -9.13
N GLY A 102 -13.03 -3.55 -7.86
CA GLY A 102 -12.40 -2.80 -6.79
C GLY A 102 -11.11 -3.42 -6.23
N ASN A 103 -10.72 -4.62 -6.68
CA ASN A 103 -9.50 -5.27 -6.20
C ASN A 103 -8.22 -4.57 -6.69
N SER A 104 -7.14 -4.79 -5.96
CA SER A 104 -5.77 -4.62 -6.43
C SER A 104 -4.90 -5.73 -5.85
N TRP A 105 -3.76 -6.02 -6.46
CA TRP A 105 -2.81 -6.97 -5.88
C TRP A 105 -2.40 -6.60 -4.44
N MET A 106 -2.31 -5.30 -4.15
CA MET A 106 -2.01 -4.81 -2.79
C MET A 106 -3.15 -5.10 -1.82
N PHE A 107 -4.42 -4.94 -2.23
CA PHE A 107 -5.56 -5.31 -1.40
C PHE A 107 -5.54 -6.81 -1.10
N GLU A 108 -5.48 -7.65 -2.15
CA GLU A 108 -5.48 -9.11 -2.02
C GLU A 108 -4.34 -9.62 -1.12
N ASP A 109 -3.13 -9.09 -1.27
CA ASP A 109 -1.95 -9.52 -0.51
C ASP A 109 -1.92 -8.93 0.92
N ARG A 110 -2.39 -7.69 1.14
CA ARG A 110 -2.31 -7.02 2.45
C ARG A 110 -3.52 -7.25 3.33
N ALA A 111 -4.72 -7.41 2.77
CA ALA A 111 -5.95 -7.48 3.55
C ALA A 111 -5.93 -8.56 4.65
N PRO A 112 -5.45 -9.81 4.43
CA PRO A 112 -5.38 -10.81 5.50
C PRO A 112 -4.51 -10.36 6.70
N ARG A 113 -3.39 -9.68 6.43
CA ARG A 113 -2.50 -9.14 7.48
C ARG A 113 -3.06 -7.87 8.13
N MET A 114 -3.84 -7.07 7.39
CA MET A 114 -4.60 -5.95 7.95
C MET A 114 -5.69 -6.44 8.92
N LEU A 115 -6.41 -7.51 8.58
CA LEU A 115 -7.39 -8.14 9.47
C LEU A 115 -6.71 -8.68 10.74
N GLN A 116 -5.53 -9.29 10.61
CA GLN A 116 -4.73 -9.70 11.77
C GLN A 116 -4.37 -8.51 12.67
N ALA A 117 -3.89 -7.40 12.08
CA ALA A 117 -3.57 -6.18 12.81
C ALA A 117 -4.80 -5.59 13.53
N LEU A 118 -5.97 -5.55 12.88
CA LEU A 118 -7.22 -5.10 13.51
C LEU A 118 -7.64 -5.97 14.69
N ARG A 119 -7.50 -7.30 14.58
CA ARG A 119 -7.78 -8.23 15.69
C ARG A 119 -6.85 -7.95 16.88
N ALA A 120 -5.55 -7.72 16.63
CA ALA A 120 -4.59 -7.35 17.67
C ALA A 120 -4.96 -6.04 18.38
N ILE A 121 -5.46 -5.03 17.64
CA ILE A 121 -5.98 -3.78 18.23
C ILE A 121 -7.16 -4.06 19.15
N ALA A 122 -8.16 -4.81 18.66
CA ALA A 122 -9.37 -5.11 19.43
C ALA A 122 -9.06 -5.89 20.72
N ASN A 123 -8.13 -6.85 20.66
CA ASN A 123 -7.70 -7.60 21.83
C ASN A 123 -6.98 -6.74 22.87
N ALA A 124 -6.16 -5.78 22.43
CA ALA A 124 -5.47 -4.85 23.33
C ALA A 124 -6.44 -3.91 24.07
N GLU A 125 -7.54 -3.50 23.42
CA GLU A 125 -8.59 -2.68 24.04
C GLU A 125 -9.39 -3.46 25.11
N VAL A 126 -9.72 -4.73 24.83
CA VAL A 126 -10.46 -5.59 25.78
C VAL A 126 -9.66 -5.90 27.03
N ASN A 127 -8.34 -6.05 26.92
CA ASN A 127 -7.46 -6.39 28.03
C ASN A 127 -7.06 -5.19 28.92
N GLY A 128 -7.70 -4.02 28.74
CA GLY A 128 -7.70 -2.95 29.73
C GLY A 128 -6.46 -2.05 29.75
N GLY A 129 -5.68 -1.95 28.67
CA GLY A 129 -4.74 -0.85 28.37
C GLY A 129 -3.74 -0.39 29.43
N GLY A 130 -3.60 -1.09 30.55
CA GLY A 130 -2.97 -0.59 31.78
C GLY A 130 -1.62 -1.22 32.10
N ASP A 131 -1.32 -2.42 31.59
CA ASP A 131 -0.02 -3.05 31.80
C ASP A 131 0.85 -2.99 30.54
N SER A 132 1.94 -2.25 30.70
CA SER A 132 2.99 -1.90 29.75
C SER A 132 3.80 -3.07 29.17
N ASP A 133 3.29 -4.31 29.20
CA ASP A 133 3.99 -5.42 28.55
C ASP A 133 3.75 -5.37 27.02
N SER A 134 4.51 -4.50 26.37
CA SER A 134 4.54 -4.33 24.90
C SER A 134 4.85 -5.62 24.13
N THR A 135 5.22 -6.68 24.84
CA THR A 135 5.55 -8.00 24.29
C THR A 135 4.30 -8.74 23.79
N LEU A 136 3.15 -8.65 24.47
CA LEU A 136 1.91 -9.35 24.07
C LEU A 136 1.27 -8.75 22.81
N VAL A 137 1.31 -7.42 22.68
CA VAL A 137 0.81 -6.73 21.47
C VAL A 137 1.68 -7.09 20.25
N ARG A 138 2.99 -7.34 20.44
CA ARG A 138 3.91 -7.70 19.36
C ARG A 138 3.71 -9.12 18.83
N THR A 139 3.27 -10.06 19.67
CA THR A 139 3.07 -11.47 19.25
C THR A 139 1.87 -11.70 18.34
N GLU A 140 0.89 -10.79 18.33
CA GLU A 140 -0.29 -10.89 17.46
C GLU A 140 -0.15 -10.12 16.14
N MET A 141 0.91 -9.30 16.01
CA MET A 141 1.17 -8.54 14.79
C MET A 141 1.55 -9.44 13.61
N PRO A 142 1.22 -9.04 12.38
CA PRO A 142 1.61 -9.77 11.19
C PRO A 142 3.14 -9.87 11.06
N GLU A 143 3.61 -11.01 10.55
CA GLU A 143 5.01 -11.19 10.14
C GLU A 143 5.40 -10.10 9.13
N VAL A 144 6.61 -9.54 9.30
CA VAL A 144 7.13 -8.47 8.44
C VAL A 144 7.58 -9.05 7.10
N LYS A 145 6.71 -9.01 6.10
CA LYS A 145 7.05 -9.38 4.71
C LYS A 145 7.62 -8.19 3.93
N SER A 146 7.14 -7.00 4.25
CA SER A 146 7.63 -5.74 3.70
C SER A 146 7.41 -4.67 4.76
N ALA A 147 8.49 -3.99 5.15
CA ALA A 147 8.45 -3.11 6.31
C ALA A 147 7.84 -1.75 5.94
N LEU A 148 7.01 -1.21 6.84
CA LEU A 148 6.26 0.02 6.63
C LEU A 148 7.16 1.22 6.27
N GLN A 149 8.36 1.30 6.85
CA GLN A 149 9.30 2.38 6.53
C GLN A 149 9.76 2.40 5.07
N ILE A 150 9.69 1.27 4.36
CA ILE A 150 10.04 1.18 2.94
C ILE A 150 9.04 2.00 2.12
N PHE A 151 7.75 1.90 2.42
CA PHE A 151 6.71 2.67 1.75
C PHE A 151 6.78 4.16 2.08
N VAL A 152 7.14 4.53 3.31
CA VAL A 152 7.41 5.94 3.65
C VAL A 152 8.53 6.52 2.78
N LYS A 153 9.64 5.77 2.62
CA LYS A 153 10.76 6.20 1.78
C LYS A 153 10.37 6.27 0.31
N ASP A 154 9.73 5.23 -0.23
CA ASP A 154 9.39 5.16 -1.65
C ASP A 154 8.35 6.23 -2.04
N LEU A 155 7.34 6.48 -1.20
CA LEU A 155 6.35 7.54 -1.48
C LEU A 155 6.95 8.95 -1.40
N LYS A 156 8.01 9.17 -0.61
CA LYS A 156 8.78 10.43 -0.64
C LYS A 156 9.51 10.61 -1.97
N ILE A 157 10.15 9.56 -2.46
CA ILE A 157 10.79 9.57 -3.79
C ILE A 157 9.76 9.90 -4.87
N VAL A 158 8.60 9.23 -4.84
CA VAL A 158 7.48 9.51 -5.77
C VAL A 158 7.06 10.97 -5.73
N ARG A 159 6.80 11.52 -4.53
CA ARG A 159 6.40 12.92 -4.37
C ARG A 159 7.46 13.88 -4.94
N ASP A 160 8.73 13.65 -4.60
CA ASP A 160 9.83 14.52 -5.01
C ASP A 160 10.03 14.47 -6.54
N GLU A 161 9.88 13.29 -7.16
CA GLU A 161 9.90 13.11 -8.61
C GLU A 161 8.69 13.74 -9.30
N CYS A 162 7.48 13.55 -8.79
CA CYS A 162 6.27 14.21 -9.30
C CYS A 162 6.43 15.73 -9.29
N HIS A 163 6.91 16.29 -8.18
CA HIS A 163 7.20 17.72 -8.06
C HIS A 163 8.25 18.18 -9.09
N ALA A 164 9.35 17.44 -9.24
CA ALA A 164 10.40 17.77 -10.22
C ALA A 164 9.88 17.78 -11.68
N GLN A 165 8.85 16.99 -11.99
CA GLN A 165 8.23 16.92 -13.31
C GLN A 165 7.00 17.85 -13.46
N GLY A 166 6.63 18.61 -12.41
CA GLY A 166 5.43 19.44 -12.41
C GLY A 166 4.12 18.64 -12.46
N ALA A 167 4.14 17.36 -12.08
CA ALA A 167 2.98 16.48 -12.04
C ALA A 167 2.33 16.51 -10.64
N PRO A 168 1.01 16.68 -10.52
CA PRO A 168 0.33 16.62 -9.22
C PRO A 168 0.24 15.19 -8.70
N SER A 169 0.45 15.00 -7.39
CA SER A 169 0.42 13.69 -6.72
C SER A 169 -0.50 13.61 -5.48
N PRO A 170 -1.73 14.17 -5.48
CA PRO A 170 -2.53 14.35 -4.26
C PRO A 170 -2.85 13.02 -3.55
N LEU A 171 -3.17 11.96 -4.29
CA LEU A 171 -3.47 10.66 -3.68
C LEU A 171 -2.23 10.01 -3.06
N ALA A 172 -1.07 10.15 -3.69
CA ALA A 172 0.18 9.62 -3.16
C ALA A 172 0.62 10.39 -1.89
N GLU A 173 0.36 11.69 -1.83
CA GLU A 173 0.63 12.53 -0.65
C GLU A 173 -0.32 12.19 0.51
N CYS A 174 -1.60 11.95 0.25
CA CYS A 174 -2.54 11.44 1.25
C CYS A 174 -2.07 10.06 1.77
N ALA A 175 -1.68 9.15 0.88
CA ALA A 175 -1.16 7.85 1.27
C ALA A 175 0.11 8.00 2.13
N LEU A 176 1.06 8.85 1.72
CA LEU A 176 2.28 9.13 2.48
C LEU A 176 1.96 9.63 3.88
N THR A 177 1.00 10.54 4.02
CA THR A 177 0.55 11.06 5.32
C THR A 177 0.09 9.93 6.25
N MET A 178 -0.66 8.96 5.73
CA MET A 178 -1.15 7.82 6.53
C MET A 178 -0.02 6.87 6.91
N PHE A 179 0.95 6.63 6.02
CA PHE A 179 2.16 5.88 6.34
C PHE A 179 3.04 6.60 7.37
N GLU A 180 3.18 7.92 7.30
CA GLU A 180 3.93 8.68 8.31
C GLU A 180 3.23 8.66 9.67
N ARG A 181 1.90 8.78 9.70
CA ARG A 181 1.11 8.60 10.94
C ARG A 181 1.31 7.22 11.54
N ALA A 182 1.27 6.15 10.73
CA ALA A 182 1.55 4.81 11.24
C ALA A 182 3.00 4.68 11.76
N ARG A 183 3.97 5.30 11.09
CA ARG A 183 5.36 5.35 11.56
C ARG A 183 5.50 6.06 12.91
N GLU A 184 4.76 7.15 13.14
CA GLU A 184 4.70 7.88 14.41
C GLU A 184 4.12 7.04 15.55
N LEU A 185 3.30 6.02 15.24
CA LEU A 185 2.84 5.01 16.19
C LEU A 185 3.91 3.96 16.54
N GLY A 186 5.16 4.13 16.10
CA GLY A 186 6.25 3.18 16.33
C GLY A 186 6.20 1.96 15.41
N LEU A 187 5.35 1.95 14.39
CA LEU A 187 5.16 0.83 13.47
C LEU A 187 6.12 0.86 12.28
N ALA A 188 7.19 1.66 12.36
CA ALA A 188 8.16 1.81 11.29
C ALA A 188 8.59 0.43 10.77
N HIS A 189 9.07 -0.44 11.65
CA HIS A 189 9.60 -1.77 11.34
C HIS A 189 8.55 -2.89 11.28
N SER A 190 7.27 -2.56 11.49
CA SER A 190 6.18 -3.51 11.33
C SER A 190 5.90 -3.74 9.84
N ASP A 191 5.12 -4.77 9.53
CA ASP A 191 4.65 -5.00 8.17
C ASP A 191 3.86 -3.79 7.65
N ASP A 192 3.98 -3.49 6.36
CA ASP A 192 3.30 -2.38 5.68
C ASP A 192 1.77 -2.45 5.78
N SER A 193 1.18 -3.63 6.01
CA SER A 193 -0.24 -3.78 6.34
C SER A 193 -0.63 -3.05 7.64
N SER A 194 0.33 -2.79 8.53
CA SER A 194 0.12 -2.09 9.80
C SER A 194 -0.21 -0.61 9.61
N VAL A 195 -0.18 -0.09 8.38
CA VAL A 195 -0.69 1.26 8.09
C VAL A 195 -2.17 1.41 8.49
N ILE A 196 -2.92 0.31 8.56
CA ILE A 196 -4.32 0.30 9.02
C ILE A 196 -4.50 0.87 10.44
N HIS A 197 -3.47 0.82 11.29
CA HIS A 197 -3.50 1.45 12.63
C HIS A 197 -3.66 2.97 12.55
N ALA A 198 -3.20 3.61 11.48
CA ALA A 198 -3.38 5.06 11.27
C ALA A 198 -4.85 5.43 11.02
N TYR A 199 -5.66 4.48 10.54
CA TYR A 199 -7.08 4.66 10.22
C TYR A 199 -8.01 4.19 11.34
N ALA A 200 -7.60 3.17 12.10
CA ALA A 200 -8.46 2.50 13.08
C ALA A 200 -8.80 3.36 14.31
N ARG A 201 -8.01 4.39 14.65
CA ARG A 201 -8.31 5.24 15.80
C ARG A 201 -9.67 5.94 15.62
N LYS A 202 -10.51 5.91 16.65
CA LYS A 202 -11.61 6.86 16.78
C LYS A 202 -10.99 8.25 16.86
N GLU A 203 -11.19 9.06 15.84
CA GLU A 203 -11.14 10.50 16.07
C GLU A 203 -12.30 10.81 17.04
N GLU A 204 -12.00 11.48 18.14
CA GLU A 204 -13.00 12.13 18.98
C GLU A 204 -13.59 13.32 18.21
N GLN A 205 -14.27 13.05 17.11
CA GLN A 205 -15.12 14.05 16.48
C GLN A 205 -16.47 14.01 17.21
N PRO A 206 -16.94 15.14 17.77
CA PRO A 206 -18.32 15.22 18.21
C PRO A 206 -19.19 14.94 16.97
N VAL A 207 -19.98 13.87 17.04
CA VAL A 207 -20.99 13.60 16.02
C VAL A 207 -22.02 14.72 16.17
N GLU A 208 -21.95 15.75 15.32
CA GLU A 208 -23.10 16.60 15.09
C GLU A 208 -24.17 15.71 14.46
N VAL A 209 -25.14 15.31 15.29
CA VAL A 209 -26.36 14.66 14.82
C VAL A 209 -27.08 15.67 13.95
N TYR A 210 -27.01 15.46 12.64
CA TYR A 210 -27.79 16.23 11.68
C TYR A 210 -29.27 15.86 11.86
N ASP A 211 -30.02 16.70 12.58
CA ASP A 211 -31.49 16.60 12.65
C ASP A 211 -32.06 17.21 11.36
N GLU A 212 -32.60 16.39 10.47
CA GLU A 212 -33.19 16.89 9.23
C GLU A 212 -34.35 17.87 9.51
N PRO A 213 -34.39 19.04 8.84
CA PRO A 213 -35.59 19.87 8.89
C PRO A 213 -36.70 19.20 8.06
N ARG A 214 -37.81 18.84 8.72
CA ARG A 214 -39.04 18.37 8.06
C ARG A 214 -39.50 19.41 7.02
N HIS A 215 -39.19 19.17 5.74
CA HIS A 215 -39.78 19.93 4.64
C HIS A 215 -41.27 19.59 4.51
N ARG A 216 -42.12 20.39 5.15
CA ARG A 216 -43.55 20.46 4.85
C ARG A 216 -43.78 21.62 3.87
N LEU A 217 -43.78 21.32 2.57
CA LEU A 217 -44.33 22.23 1.57
C LEU A 217 -45.86 22.19 1.69
N VAL A 218 -46.44 23.23 2.29
CA VAL A 218 -47.89 23.46 2.27
C VAL A 218 -48.17 24.46 1.16
N PHE A 219 -48.69 23.98 0.03
CA PHE A 219 -49.31 24.84 -0.97
C PHE A 219 -50.75 25.14 -0.51
N ARG A 220 -51.08 26.42 -0.30
CA ARG A 220 -52.48 26.88 -0.18
C ARG A 220 -52.92 27.36 -1.55
N ASN A 221 -54.02 26.79 -2.05
CA ASN A 221 -54.89 27.44 -3.04
C ASN A 221 -55.85 28.39 -2.31
#